data_AF-A0A0K8U0H6-F1
#
_entry.id   AF-A0A0K8U0H6-F1
#
_cell.length_a   1.000
_cell.length_b   1.000
_cell.length_c   1.000
_cell.angle_alpha   90.00
_cell.angle_beta   90.00
_cell.angle_gamma   90.00
#
_symmetry.space_group_name_H-M   'P 1'
#
loop_
_entity.id
_entity.type
_entity.pdbx_description
1 polymer ?
#
loop_
_entity_poly.entity_id
_entity_poly.type
_entity_poly.pdbx_seq_one_letter_code
_entity_poly.pdbx_strand_id
1 'polypeptide(L)'
;MPHPDIGYTLPCPAGCENSFIEEIHHFKLLSREEYARYQRFATEEYVLQAGGVLCPQPGCGMGLLVEPECKKVTCQNGCGYVFCRNCLQGYHLGDCLPEGTSTNASGSCEYSVDPNRAAEARWDEASKVTIKVMTKPCPKCRTPTERDGGCMHMVCTRAGCGFEWCWICQTEWTRDCMGAHWFG
;
A
#
# COMPACT_ATOMS: atom_id res chain seq x y z
N MET A 1 -5.93 6.32 1.02
CA MET A 1 -6.05 7.51 0.15
C MET A 1 -6.26 7.03 -1.28
N PRO A 2 -7.20 7.63 -2.03
CA PRO A 2 -7.45 7.25 -3.41
C PRO A 2 -6.34 7.78 -4.33
N HIS A 3 -5.77 6.89 -5.13
CA HIS A 3 -4.87 7.20 -6.23
C HIS A 3 -5.50 6.69 -7.55
N PRO A 4 -5.52 7.48 -8.64
CA PRO A 4 -6.20 7.11 -9.88
C PRO A 4 -5.76 5.75 -10.47
N ASP A 5 -4.45 5.50 -10.54
CA ASP A 5 -3.92 4.27 -11.17
C ASP A 5 -3.73 3.10 -10.19
N ILE A 6 -3.27 3.38 -8.96
CA ILE A 6 -2.93 2.37 -7.95
C ILE A 6 -4.18 1.90 -7.17
N GLY A 7 -5.20 2.76 -7.05
CA GLY A 7 -6.37 2.53 -6.21
C GLY A 7 -6.21 3.09 -4.80
N TYR A 8 -6.80 2.42 -3.81
CA TYR A 8 -6.80 2.91 -2.43
C TYR A 8 -5.54 2.48 -1.68
N THR A 9 -4.62 3.40 -1.42
CA THR A 9 -3.30 3.08 -0.84
C THR A 9 -2.86 4.09 0.22
N LEU A 10 -1.70 3.87 0.84
CA LEU A 10 -1.09 4.74 1.84
C LEU A 10 0.29 5.20 1.37
N PRO A 11 0.67 6.46 1.63
CA PRO A 11 2.03 6.95 1.41
C PRO A 11 2.95 6.56 2.57
N CYS A 12 4.23 6.94 2.46
CA CYS A 12 5.17 6.90 3.57
C CYS A 12 4.62 7.71 4.77
N PRO A 13 4.66 7.17 6.00
CA PRO A 13 4.21 7.88 7.19
C PRO A 13 4.91 9.23 7.43
N ALA A 14 6.15 9.38 6.98
CA ALA A 14 6.90 10.63 7.06
C ALA A 14 6.47 11.70 6.03
N GLY A 15 5.49 11.39 5.17
CA GLY A 15 4.95 12.34 4.18
C GLY A 15 5.87 12.56 2.97
N CYS A 16 6.68 11.56 2.62
CA CYS A 16 7.53 11.65 1.42
C CYS A 16 6.70 11.70 0.14
N GLU A 17 7.13 12.51 -0.84
CA GLU A 17 6.52 12.53 -2.17
C GLU A 17 6.73 11.18 -2.90
N ASN A 18 5.81 10.82 -3.81
CA ASN A 18 5.87 9.62 -4.66
C ASN A 18 6.13 8.31 -3.88
N SER A 19 5.54 8.18 -2.69
CA SER A 19 5.81 7.08 -1.76
C SER A 19 4.63 6.14 -1.54
N PHE A 20 3.70 6.11 -2.49
CA PHE A 20 2.52 5.25 -2.43
C PHE A 20 2.89 3.78 -2.60
N ILE A 21 2.25 2.91 -1.82
CA ILE A 21 2.41 1.47 -1.99
C ILE A 21 1.64 1.03 -3.24
N GLU A 22 2.35 0.65 -4.29
CA GLU A 22 1.76 0.26 -5.58
C GLU A 22 1.12 -1.14 -5.55
N GLU A 23 1.72 -2.05 -4.80
CA GLU A 23 1.26 -3.44 -4.73
C GLU A 23 0.30 -3.64 -3.55
N ILE A 24 -1.00 -3.67 -3.84
CA ILE A 24 -2.07 -3.77 -2.82
C ILE A 24 -2.03 -5.06 -1.98
N HIS A 25 -1.32 -6.09 -2.44
CA HIS A 25 -1.18 -7.33 -1.69
C HIS A 25 -0.33 -7.17 -0.42
N HIS A 26 0.45 -6.09 -0.29
CA HIS A 26 1.12 -5.76 0.97
C HIS A 26 0.12 -5.65 2.14
N PHE A 27 -1.11 -5.19 1.89
CA PHE A 27 -2.15 -5.12 2.91
C PHE A 27 -2.68 -6.49 3.37
N LYS A 28 -2.34 -7.60 2.70
CA LYS A 28 -2.62 -8.95 3.21
C LYS A 28 -1.77 -9.34 4.42
N LEU A 29 -0.78 -8.51 4.79
CA LEU A 29 -0.09 -8.62 6.07
C LEU A 29 -1.04 -8.37 7.27
N LEU A 30 -2.10 -7.59 7.05
CA LEU A 30 -3.15 -7.36 8.04
C LEU A 30 -3.97 -8.63 8.28
N SER A 31 -4.79 -8.62 9.34
CA SER A 31 -5.74 -9.71 9.56
C SER A 31 -6.76 -9.82 8.43
N ARG A 32 -7.38 -11.00 8.27
CA ARG A 32 -8.42 -11.21 7.24
C ARG A 32 -9.59 -10.23 7.39
N GLU A 33 -9.96 -9.90 8.62
CA GLU A 33 -11.02 -8.95 8.91
C GLU A 33 -10.64 -7.53 8.46
N GLU A 34 -9.43 -7.09 8.79
CA GLU A 34 -8.93 -5.76 8.40
C GLU A 34 -8.75 -5.64 6.89
N TYR A 35 -8.27 -6.68 6.21
CA TYR A 35 -8.15 -6.68 4.77
C TYR A 35 -9.51 -6.63 4.08
N ALA A 36 -10.51 -7.38 4.60
CA ALA A 36 -11.88 -7.28 4.10
C ALA A 36 -12.47 -5.88 4.33
N ARG A 37 -12.18 -5.25 5.48
CA ARG A 37 -12.55 -3.86 5.76
C ARG A 37 -11.87 -2.88 4.81
N TYR A 38 -10.58 -3.06 4.53
CA TYR A 38 -9.83 -2.30 3.54
C TYR A 38 -10.50 -2.37 2.16
N GLN A 39 -10.89 -3.57 1.69
CA GLN A 39 -11.55 -3.74 0.39
C GLN A 39 -12.91 -3.02 0.33
N ARG A 40 -13.68 -3.04 1.42
CA ARG A 40 -14.94 -2.29 1.52
C ARG A 40 -14.69 -0.79 1.42
N PHE A 41 -13.81 -0.24 2.25
CA PHE A 41 -13.47 1.18 2.22
C PHE A 41 -12.91 1.62 0.86
N ALA A 42 -12.07 0.81 0.22
CA ALA A 42 -11.56 1.10 -1.12
C ALA A 42 -12.69 1.20 -2.16
N THR A 43 -13.71 0.34 -2.06
CA THR A 43 -14.87 0.34 -2.96
C THR A 43 -15.79 1.53 -2.68
N GLU A 44 -16.05 1.81 -1.40
CA GLU A 44 -16.86 2.96 -0.97
C GLU A 44 -16.24 4.28 -1.43
N GLU A 45 -14.93 4.44 -1.23
CA GLU A 45 -14.18 5.62 -1.67
C GLU A 45 -14.19 5.76 -3.18
N TYR A 46 -14.04 4.66 -3.93
CA TYR A 46 -14.16 4.70 -5.39
C TYR A 46 -15.54 5.21 -5.84
N VAL A 47 -16.61 4.70 -5.23
CA VAL A 47 -17.98 5.13 -5.54
C VAL A 47 -18.15 6.64 -5.29
N LEU A 48 -17.64 7.14 -4.17
CA LEU A 48 -17.71 8.57 -3.83
C LEU A 48 -16.88 9.43 -4.80
N GLN A 49 -15.66 9.00 -5.14
CA GLN A 49 -14.79 9.71 -6.09
C GLN A 49 -15.39 9.75 -7.51
N ALA A 50 -16.13 8.72 -7.89
CA ALA A 50 -16.87 8.66 -9.16
C ALA A 50 -18.16 9.52 -9.14
N GLY A 51 -18.44 10.25 -8.06
CA GLY A 51 -19.65 11.06 -7.89
C GLY A 51 -20.90 10.26 -7.49
N GLY A 52 -20.74 8.99 -7.14
CA GLY A 52 -21.81 8.16 -6.59
C GLY A 52 -22.13 8.50 -5.13
N VAL A 53 -23.06 7.73 -4.56
CA VAL A 53 -23.48 7.88 -3.16
C VAL A 53 -23.62 6.52 -2.49
N LEU A 54 -23.40 6.47 -1.18
CA LEU A 54 -23.65 5.29 -0.36
C LEU A 54 -25.05 5.35 0.24
N CYS A 55 -25.71 4.20 0.35
CA CYS A 55 -27.02 4.11 1.00
C CYS A 55 -26.89 4.43 2.49
N PRO A 56 -27.63 5.43 3.02
CA PRO A 56 -27.53 5.88 4.41
C PRO A 56 -28.21 4.94 5.42
N GLN A 57 -28.93 3.91 4.94
CA GLN A 57 -29.62 2.99 5.83
C GLN A 57 -28.63 2.19 6.69
N PRO A 58 -28.83 2.14 8.01
CA PRO A 58 -28.02 1.33 8.91
C PRO A 58 -27.99 -0.13 8.44
N GLY A 59 -26.79 -0.67 8.27
CA GLY A 59 -26.58 -2.06 7.82
C GLY A 59 -26.74 -2.30 6.32
N CYS A 60 -26.98 -1.26 5.50
CA CYS A 60 -26.97 -1.39 4.03
C CYS A 60 -25.63 -0.97 3.42
N GLY A 61 -25.31 0.33 3.43
CA GLY A 61 -24.04 0.85 2.90
C GLY A 61 -23.80 0.61 1.41
N MET A 62 -24.83 0.24 0.63
CA MET A 62 -24.68 -0.07 -0.80
C MET A 62 -24.22 1.17 -1.58
N GLY A 63 -23.14 1.02 -2.36
CA GLY A 63 -22.65 2.05 -3.25
C GLY A 63 -23.43 2.12 -4.56
N LEU A 64 -23.91 3.31 -4.90
CA LEU A 64 -24.78 3.56 -6.05
C LEU A 64 -24.14 4.64 -6.95
N LEU A 65 -23.85 4.27 -8.19
CA LEU A 65 -23.44 5.22 -9.24
C LEU A 65 -24.71 5.75 -9.92
N VAL A 66 -25.07 6.98 -9.59
CA VAL A 66 -26.31 7.63 -10.04
C VAL A 66 -25.96 8.81 -10.93
N GLU A 67 -26.73 9.02 -12.00
CA GLU A 67 -26.60 10.18 -12.88
C GLU A 67 -26.52 11.49 -12.08
N PRO A 68 -25.61 12.43 -12.41
CA PRO A 68 -25.37 13.64 -11.63
C PRO A 68 -26.62 14.48 -11.33
N GLU A 69 -27.57 14.53 -12.25
CA GLU A 69 -28.78 15.36 -12.16
C GLU A 69 -29.89 14.74 -11.28
N CYS A 70 -29.79 13.45 -10.98
CA CYS A 70 -30.81 12.75 -10.22
C CYS A 70 -30.67 13.01 -8.71
N LYS A 71 -31.63 13.73 -8.14
CA LYS A 71 -31.75 13.96 -6.69
C LYS A 71 -32.43 12.81 -5.94
N LYS A 72 -33.31 12.08 -6.62
CA LYS A 72 -34.03 10.92 -6.07
C LYS A 72 -33.19 9.67 -6.29
N VAL A 73 -32.60 9.13 -5.23
CA VAL A 73 -31.82 7.91 -5.28
C VAL A 73 -32.62 6.77 -4.66
N THR A 74 -32.68 5.63 -5.33
CA THR A 74 -33.28 4.40 -4.78
C THR A 74 -32.18 3.37 -4.63
N CYS A 75 -32.08 2.75 -3.45
CA CYS A 75 -31.19 1.62 -3.21
C CYS A 75 -31.71 0.36 -3.92
N GLN A 76 -31.55 0.32 -5.24
CA GLN A 76 -31.94 -0.79 -6.10
C GLN A 76 -31.10 -2.03 -5.75
N ASN A 77 -31.75 -3.20 -5.67
CA ASN A 77 -31.13 -4.47 -5.28
C ASN A 77 -30.52 -4.52 -3.85
N GLY A 78 -30.69 -3.46 -3.06
CA GLY A 78 -30.31 -3.42 -1.65
C GLY A 78 -31.53 -3.38 -0.73
N CYS A 79 -31.58 -2.39 0.16
CA CYS A 79 -32.68 -2.25 1.13
C CYS A 79 -33.95 -1.59 0.56
N GLY A 80 -33.93 -1.12 -0.70
CA GLY A 80 -35.08 -0.45 -1.33
C GLY A 80 -35.37 0.97 -0.82
N TYR A 81 -34.56 1.51 0.10
CA TYR A 81 -34.73 2.85 0.63
C TYR A 81 -34.57 3.93 -0.44
N VAL A 82 -35.44 4.93 -0.39
CA VAL A 82 -35.47 6.06 -1.33
C VAL A 82 -35.06 7.32 -0.59
N PHE A 83 -33.96 7.93 -1.01
CA PHE A 83 -33.33 9.05 -0.30
C PHE A 83 -32.90 10.17 -1.25
N CYS A 84 -32.71 11.36 -0.67
CA CYS A 84 -32.20 12.52 -1.36
C CYS A 84 -30.67 12.46 -1.44
N ARG A 85 -30.10 12.66 -2.63
CA ARG A 85 -28.64 12.68 -2.86
C ARG A 85 -27.92 13.69 -1.95
N ASN A 86 -28.52 14.85 -1.73
CA ASN A 86 -27.81 16.01 -1.18
C ASN A 86 -27.74 16.00 0.34
N CYS A 87 -28.83 15.61 1.02
CA CYS A 87 -28.90 15.57 2.47
C CYS A 87 -28.80 14.14 3.04
N LEU A 88 -28.82 13.10 2.19
CA LEU A 88 -28.86 11.69 2.58
C LEU A 88 -30.05 11.31 3.49
N GLN A 89 -31.06 12.18 3.59
CA GLN A 89 -32.33 11.90 4.28
C GLN A 89 -33.36 11.30 3.32
N GLY A 90 -34.52 10.88 3.86
CA GLY A 90 -35.64 10.38 3.07
C GLY A 90 -36.01 11.33 1.92
N TYR A 91 -36.38 10.79 0.76
CA TYR A 91 -36.65 11.62 -0.41
C TYR A 91 -37.80 12.60 -0.15
N HIS A 92 -37.57 13.87 -0.50
CA HIS A 92 -38.51 14.97 -0.29
C HIS A 92 -38.65 15.81 -1.57
N LEU A 93 -39.78 16.52 -1.66
CA LEU A 93 -40.05 17.52 -2.68
C LEU A 93 -39.70 18.91 -2.11
N GLY A 94 -38.94 19.71 -2.85
CA GLY A 94 -38.43 21.01 -2.39
C GLY A 94 -37.00 20.95 -1.85
N ASP A 95 -36.55 22.04 -1.25
CA ASP A 95 -35.18 22.20 -0.76
C ASP A 95 -34.88 21.31 0.46
N CYS A 96 -33.60 20.97 0.65
CA CYS A 96 -33.16 20.22 1.82
C CYS A 96 -33.33 21.10 3.06
N LEU A 97 -33.99 20.58 4.10
CA LEU A 97 -34.01 21.30 5.37
C LEU A 97 -32.57 21.40 5.90
N PRO A 98 -32.18 22.55 6.48
CA PRO A 98 -30.91 22.68 7.17
C PRO A 98 -30.99 21.85 8.45
N GLU A 99 -30.58 20.58 8.40
CA GLU A 99 -30.26 19.85 9.62
C GLU A 99 -29.02 20.52 10.22
N GLY A 100 -29.16 20.97 11.48
CA GLY A 100 -28.16 21.73 12.20
C GLY A 100 -26.80 21.06 12.07
N THR A 101 -25.83 21.84 11.58
CA THR A 101 -24.39 21.62 11.61
C THR A 101 -24.00 20.32 12.32
N SER A 102 -24.05 19.19 11.60
CA SER A 102 -23.14 18.11 11.89
C SER A 102 -21.78 18.67 11.51
N THR A 103 -21.17 19.37 12.46
CA THR A 103 -19.73 19.49 12.52
C THR A 103 -19.24 18.06 12.51
N ASN A 104 -19.01 17.52 11.31
CA ASN A 104 -17.92 16.61 11.09
C ASN A 104 -16.68 17.42 11.47
N ALA A 105 -16.45 17.54 12.78
CA ALA A 105 -15.12 17.48 13.28
C ALA A 105 -14.60 16.13 12.75
N SER A 106 -14.07 16.14 11.52
CA SER A 106 -12.74 15.62 11.31
C SER A 106 -11.91 16.29 12.40
N GLY A 107 -11.99 15.75 13.61
CA GLY A 107 -10.96 15.93 14.60
C GLY A 107 -9.76 15.42 13.86
N SER A 108 -8.93 16.35 13.39
CA SER A 108 -7.65 16.00 12.82
C SER A 108 -6.96 15.25 13.95
N CYS A 109 -6.97 13.92 13.86
CA CYS A 109 -6.01 13.14 14.59
C CYS A 109 -4.67 13.61 14.03
N GLU A 110 -4.04 14.53 14.75
CA GLU A 110 -2.77 15.13 14.36
C GLU A 110 -1.73 14.01 14.49
N TYR A 111 -1.60 13.25 13.41
CA TYR A 111 -0.61 12.21 13.28
C TYR A 111 0.72 12.90 13.04
N SER A 112 1.58 12.91 14.06
CA SER A 112 2.92 13.46 14.00
C SER A 112 3.96 12.35 14.02
N VAL A 113 4.96 12.49 13.15
CA VAL A 113 6.13 11.61 13.11
C VAL A 113 7.33 12.39 13.61
N ASP A 114 8.09 11.81 14.54
CA ASP A 114 9.34 12.40 15.04
C ASP A 114 10.39 12.41 13.91
N PRO A 115 10.88 13.59 13.49
CA PRO A 115 11.81 13.71 12.38
C PRO A 115 13.17 13.04 12.65
N ASN A 116 13.62 12.97 13.91
CA ASN A 116 14.88 12.31 14.24
C ASN A 116 14.75 10.80 14.08
N ARG A 117 13.66 10.22 14.59
CA ARG A 117 13.37 8.79 14.43
C ARG A 117 13.16 8.41 12.97
N ALA A 118 12.50 9.28 12.20
CA ALA A 118 12.35 9.08 10.76
C ALA A 118 13.71 9.10 10.02
N ALA A 119 14.64 9.98 10.43
CA ALA A 119 15.98 10.04 9.86
C ALA A 119 16.81 8.78 10.17
N GLU A 120 16.71 8.23 11.39
CA GLU A 120 17.40 7.00 11.78
C GLU A 120 16.82 5.75 11.10
N ALA A 121 15.52 5.75 10.78
CA ALA A 121 14.85 4.64 10.11
C ALA A 121 15.11 4.56 8.58
N ARG A 122 15.95 5.45 8.03
CA ARG A 122 16.30 5.43 6.61
C ARG A 122 17.18 4.23 6.28
N TRP A 123 16.75 3.44 5.29
CA TRP A 123 17.49 2.26 4.81
C TRP A 123 18.93 2.59 4.37
N ASP A 124 19.13 3.75 3.72
CA ASP A 124 20.43 4.21 3.23
C ASP A 124 21.43 4.55 4.35
N GLU A 125 20.95 5.10 5.48
CA GLU A 125 21.80 5.54 6.59
C GLU A 125 22.02 4.42 7.61
N ALA A 126 21.03 3.55 7.83
CA ALA A 126 21.17 2.31 8.61
C ALA A 126 22.26 1.38 8.01
N SER A 127 22.57 1.55 6.73
CA SER A 127 23.67 0.86 6.04
C SER A 127 25.06 1.41 6.40
N LYS A 128 25.21 2.59 7.01
CA LYS A 128 26.55 3.09 7.45
C LYS A 128 27.04 2.42 8.73
N VAL A 129 26.12 2.00 9.61
CA VAL A 129 26.47 1.23 10.82
C VAL A 129 26.81 -0.22 10.46
N THR A 130 26.20 -0.75 9.40
CA THR A 130 26.59 -2.03 8.81
C THR A 130 27.55 -1.76 7.66
N ILE A 131 28.82 -1.45 7.96
CA ILE A 131 29.91 -1.62 6.98
C ILE A 131 29.88 -3.08 6.56
N LYS A 132 29.07 -3.39 5.54
CA LYS A 132 28.98 -4.70 4.91
C LYS A 132 30.40 -4.99 4.50
N VAL A 133 30.88 -6.16 4.87
CA VAL A 133 32.07 -6.74 4.28
C VAL A 133 31.80 -6.81 2.77
N MET A 134 32.30 -5.82 2.03
CA MET A 134 32.09 -5.73 0.58
C MET A 134 32.83 -6.83 -0.17
N THR A 135 33.72 -7.54 0.52
CA THR A 135 34.59 -8.57 -0.02
C THR A 135 34.43 -9.89 0.73
N LYS A 136 33.91 -10.92 0.07
CA LYS A 136 33.88 -12.29 0.62
C LYS A 136 34.82 -13.19 -0.17
N PRO A 137 35.50 -14.14 0.49
CA PRO A 137 36.39 -15.07 -0.18
C PRO A 137 35.60 -16.10 -0.99
N CYS A 138 36.04 -16.40 -2.21
CA CYS A 138 35.48 -17.49 -3.01
C CYS A 138 35.54 -18.83 -2.22
N PRO A 139 34.46 -19.62 -2.15
CA PRO A 139 34.45 -20.90 -1.41
C PRO A 139 35.47 -21.92 -1.92
N LYS A 140 35.81 -21.85 -3.23
CA LYS A 140 36.73 -22.81 -3.87
C LYS A 140 38.20 -22.40 -3.76
N CYS A 141 38.54 -21.14 -4.02
CA CYS A 141 39.94 -20.68 -4.13
C CYS A 141 40.35 -19.63 -3.09
N ARG A 142 39.40 -19.21 -2.24
CA ARG A 142 39.55 -18.20 -1.18
C ARG A 142 39.95 -16.80 -1.66
N THR A 143 39.98 -16.56 -2.97
CA THR A 143 40.24 -15.23 -3.52
C THR A 143 39.17 -14.25 -3.06
N PRO A 144 39.55 -13.11 -2.44
CA PRO A 144 38.61 -12.06 -2.08
C PRO A 144 37.85 -11.60 -3.32
N THR A 145 36.52 -11.65 -3.26
CA THR A 145 35.65 -11.25 -4.35
C THR A 145 34.74 -10.14 -3.84
N GLU A 146 34.72 -9.02 -4.55
CA GLU A 146 33.85 -7.88 -4.25
C GLU A 146 32.51 -8.04 -4.96
N ARG A 147 31.42 -7.63 -4.29
CA ARG A 147 30.08 -7.65 -4.88
C ARG A 147 29.70 -6.25 -5.37
N ASP A 148 29.70 -6.06 -6.68
CA ASP A 148 29.32 -4.81 -7.35
C ASP A 148 27.90 -4.90 -7.93
N GLY A 149 26.90 -4.86 -7.05
CA GLY A 149 25.48 -4.85 -7.44
C GLY A 149 24.58 -5.73 -6.58
N GLY A 150 23.35 -5.94 -7.08
CA GLY A 150 22.28 -6.65 -6.38
C GLY A 150 22.16 -8.14 -6.67
N CYS A 151 23.03 -8.74 -7.51
CA CYS A 151 22.99 -10.18 -7.81
C CYS A 151 23.74 -11.00 -6.76
N MET A 152 23.13 -12.09 -6.27
CA MET A 152 23.79 -13.02 -5.34
C MET A 152 24.56 -14.14 -6.04
N HIS A 153 24.41 -14.31 -7.35
CA HIS A 153 25.19 -15.25 -8.17
C HIS A 153 26.52 -14.61 -8.53
N MET A 154 27.61 -15.20 -8.02
CA MET A 154 28.95 -14.73 -8.26
C MET A 154 29.73 -15.73 -9.10
N VAL A 155 30.54 -15.21 -10.03
CA VAL A 155 31.51 -16.00 -10.79
C VAL A 155 32.91 -15.58 -10.36
N CYS A 156 33.72 -16.52 -9.88
CA CYS A 156 35.08 -16.20 -9.44
C CYS A 156 35.97 -15.81 -10.63
N THR A 157 36.44 -14.56 -10.63
CA THR A 157 37.26 -13.98 -11.71
C THR A 157 38.73 -14.42 -11.69
N ARG A 158 39.17 -15.16 -10.66
CA ARG A 158 40.53 -15.72 -10.62
C ARG A 158 40.73 -16.69 -11.78
N ALA A 159 41.78 -16.45 -12.56
CA ALA A 159 42.22 -17.34 -13.63
C ALA A 159 42.33 -18.79 -13.12
N GLY A 160 41.61 -19.71 -13.78
CA GLY A 160 41.57 -21.13 -13.43
C GLY A 160 40.55 -21.53 -12.35
N CYS A 161 39.81 -20.59 -11.75
CA CYS A 161 38.74 -20.93 -10.79
C CYS A 161 37.39 -21.04 -11.47
N GLY A 162 36.87 -19.92 -12.03
CA GLY A 162 35.59 -19.84 -12.73
C GLY A 162 34.37 -20.32 -11.91
N PHE A 163 34.52 -20.50 -10.60
CA PHE A 163 33.50 -21.12 -9.77
C PHE A 163 32.30 -20.20 -9.59
N GLU A 164 31.12 -20.75 -9.83
CA GLU A 164 29.84 -20.09 -9.64
C GLU A 164 29.31 -20.38 -8.24
N TRP A 165 29.06 -19.34 -7.46
CA TRP A 165 28.74 -19.47 -6.05
C TRP A 165 27.75 -18.42 -5.56
N CYS A 166 27.05 -18.74 -4.48
CA CYS A 166 26.08 -17.83 -3.85
C CYS A 166 26.75 -16.93 -2.80
N TRP A 167 26.56 -15.61 -2.91
CA TRP A 167 27.06 -14.63 -1.95
C TRP A 167 26.51 -14.84 -0.53
N ILE A 168 25.26 -15.28 -0.40
CA ILE A 168 24.61 -15.51 0.89
C ILE A 168 25.07 -16.85 1.49
N CYS A 169 24.92 -17.95 0.74
CA CYS A 169 25.21 -19.29 1.23
C CYS A 169 26.71 -19.60 1.34
N GLN A 170 27.56 -18.91 0.58
CA GLN A 170 28.99 -19.22 0.44
C GLN A 170 29.25 -20.66 -0.04
N THR A 171 28.38 -21.18 -0.91
CA THR A 171 28.44 -22.50 -1.54
C THR A 171 28.24 -22.39 -3.05
N GLU A 172 28.32 -23.50 -3.78
CA GLU A 172 27.96 -23.56 -5.20
C GLU A 172 26.60 -22.93 -5.46
N TRP A 173 26.46 -22.24 -6.61
CA TRP A 173 25.20 -21.65 -7.01
C TRP A 173 24.19 -22.73 -7.39
N THR A 174 23.01 -22.71 -6.77
CA THR A 174 21.97 -23.72 -7.01
C THR A 174 20.64 -23.08 -7.39
N ARG A 175 19.71 -23.90 -7.88
CA ARG A 175 18.33 -23.49 -8.16
C ARG A 175 17.60 -23.02 -6.89
N ASP A 176 17.96 -23.53 -5.72
CA ASP A 176 17.41 -23.06 -4.45
C ASP A 176 17.88 -21.63 -4.15
N CYS A 177 19.14 -21.30 -4.46
CA CYS A 177 19.64 -19.93 -4.36
C CYS A 177 18.88 -18.98 -5.30
N MET A 178 18.61 -19.42 -6.54
CA MET A 178 17.78 -18.66 -7.49
C MET A 178 16.36 -18.40 -6.97
N GLY A 179 15.75 -19.38 -6.29
CA GLY A 179 14.39 -19.23 -5.78
C GLY A 179 14.30 -18.40 -4.50
N ALA A 180 15.28 -18.53 -3.60
CA ALA A 180 15.19 -17.96 -2.26
C ALA A 180 15.82 -16.56 -2.14
N HIS A 181 16.90 -16.29 -2.87
CA HIS A 181 17.68 -15.05 -2.70
C HIS A 181 18.51 -14.73 -3.93
N TRP A 182 17.88 -14.69 -5.10
CA TRP A 182 18.58 -14.32 -6.34
C TRP A 182 19.19 -12.92 -6.26
N PHE A 183 18.42 -11.97 -5.74
CA PHE A 183 18.79 -10.56 -5.67
C PHE A 183 18.58 -9.96 -4.28
N GLY A 184 19.21 -8.81 -4.02
CA GLY A 184 19.02 -8.00 -2.80
C GLY A 184 20.17 -7.05 -2.48
#